data_AF-A0A2V8SIU8-F1
#
_entry.id   AF-A0A2V8SIU8-F1
#
_cell.length_a   1.000
_cell.length_b   1.000
_cell.length_c   1.000
_cell.angle_alpha   90.00
_cell.angle_beta   90.00
_cell.angle_gamma   90.00
#
_symmetry.space_group_name_H-M   'P 1'
#
loop_
_entity.id
_entity.type
_entity.pdbx_description
1 polymer ?
#
loop_
_entity_poly.entity_id
_entity_poly.type
_entity_poly.pdbx_seq_one_letter_code
_entity_poly.pdbx_strand_id
1 'polypeptide(L)'
;MLLIFACIVIVAVTASAQMSQVERDFETRKAKFTFEHFSEGEDASSGFDYLFYKNGSKIVKIRSIWSASHTHEMRVSDFYFDGTELLFFREFTASDRLLNALKKGRSGTLVPKEEFHFAAGKLTKWIVGGKAKSRDDSAWAESEKNALEQAKSHLESYGWLKEGK
;
A
#
# COMPACT_ATOMS: atom_id res chain seq x y z
N MET A 1 -7.06 -53.73 18.47
CA MET A 1 -5.95 -52.83 18.87
C MET A 1 -5.99 -51.64 17.91
N LEU A 2 -6.46 -50.48 18.38
CA LEU A 2 -6.72 -49.29 17.56
C LEU A 2 -5.40 -48.60 17.21
N LEU A 3 -5.06 -48.50 15.93
CA LEU A 3 -3.97 -47.65 15.42
C LEU A 3 -4.53 -46.24 15.20
N ILE A 4 -4.16 -45.34 16.11
CA ILE A 4 -4.52 -43.92 16.05
C ILE A 4 -3.74 -43.28 14.89
N PHE A 5 -4.46 -42.90 13.84
CA PHE A 5 -3.98 -42.03 12.78
C PHE A 5 -3.76 -40.62 13.35
N ALA A 6 -2.51 -40.23 13.57
CA ALA A 6 -2.16 -38.84 13.83
C ALA A 6 -1.99 -38.10 12.50
N CYS A 7 -3.09 -37.60 11.94
CA CYS A 7 -3.03 -36.60 10.87
C CYS A 7 -2.60 -35.26 11.49
N ILE A 8 -1.30 -34.98 11.47
CA ILE A 8 -0.77 -33.64 11.74
C ILE A 8 -1.15 -32.76 10.55
N VAL A 9 -2.30 -32.09 10.65
CA VAL A 9 -2.68 -31.01 9.74
C VAL A 9 -1.82 -29.80 10.13
N ILE A 10 -0.71 -29.60 9.40
CA ILE A 10 0.03 -28.33 9.44
C ILE A 10 -0.86 -27.30 8.75
N VAL A 11 -1.73 -26.64 9.52
CA VAL A 11 -2.39 -25.42 9.07
C VAL A 11 -1.31 -24.35 9.02
N ALA A 12 -0.71 -24.16 7.85
CA ALA A 12 -0.01 -22.92 7.55
C ALA A 12 -1.06 -21.81 7.58
N VAL A 13 -1.25 -21.19 8.74
CA VAL A 13 -1.99 -19.94 8.87
C VAL A 13 -1.14 -18.89 8.17
N THR A 14 -1.26 -18.81 6.85
CA THR A 14 -0.95 -17.58 6.15
C THR A 14 -1.92 -16.56 6.73
N ALA A 15 -1.42 -15.71 7.63
CA ALA A 15 -2.15 -14.55 8.09
C ALA A 15 -2.35 -13.65 6.86
N SER A 16 -3.38 -13.94 6.07
CA SER A 16 -3.91 -12.99 5.11
C SER A 16 -4.40 -11.82 5.94
N ALA A 17 -3.59 -10.76 6.03
CA ALA A 17 -3.99 -9.61 6.80
C ALA A 17 -5.32 -9.11 6.24
N GLN A 18 -6.31 -9.06 7.12
CA GLN A 18 -7.68 -8.76 6.76
C GLN A 18 -7.74 -7.38 6.08
N MET A 19 -8.31 -7.33 4.89
CA MET A 19 -8.50 -6.08 4.14
C MET A 19 -9.26 -5.06 5.01
N SER A 20 -8.80 -3.80 5.02
CA SER A 20 -9.46 -2.73 5.76
C SER A 20 -10.81 -2.37 5.11
N GLN A 21 -11.68 -1.67 5.85
CA GLN A 21 -12.95 -1.19 5.26
C GLN A 21 -12.70 -0.20 4.11
N VAL A 22 -11.70 0.67 4.25
CA VAL A 22 -11.32 1.65 3.21
C VAL A 22 -10.88 0.94 1.93
N GLU A 23 -10.08 -0.14 2.05
CA GLU A 23 -9.67 -0.96 0.90
C GLU A 23 -10.86 -1.67 0.25
N ARG A 24 -11.78 -2.24 1.05
CA ARG A 24 -13.02 -2.86 0.54
C ARG A 24 -13.87 -1.85 -0.24
N ASP A 25 -14.08 -0.68 0.32
CA ASP A 25 -14.90 0.37 -0.28
C ASP A 25 -14.25 0.94 -1.55
N PHE A 26 -12.92 0.92 -1.62
CA PHE A 26 -12.19 1.25 -2.84
C PHE A 26 -12.38 0.18 -3.91
N GLU A 27 -12.06 -1.10 -3.63
CA GLU A 27 -12.10 -2.16 -4.63
C GLU A 27 -13.51 -2.37 -5.22
N THR A 28 -14.57 -2.20 -4.42
CA THR A 28 -15.97 -2.26 -4.89
C THR A 28 -16.33 -1.12 -5.87
N ARG A 29 -15.68 0.03 -5.76
CA ARG A 29 -15.94 1.22 -6.61
C ARG A 29 -14.87 1.46 -7.66
N LYS A 30 -13.77 0.71 -7.62
CA LYS A 30 -12.56 0.90 -8.43
C LYS A 30 -12.82 1.07 -9.92
N ALA A 31 -13.75 0.29 -10.48
CA ALA A 31 -14.11 0.36 -11.89
C ALA A 31 -14.74 1.70 -12.32
N LYS A 32 -15.20 2.52 -11.36
CA LYS A 32 -15.77 3.86 -11.62
C LYS A 32 -14.73 4.98 -11.58
N PHE A 33 -13.50 4.68 -11.14
CA PHE A 33 -12.45 5.68 -11.01
C PHE A 33 -11.63 5.79 -12.29
N THR A 34 -11.19 7.01 -12.60
CA THR A 34 -10.19 7.24 -13.65
C THR A 34 -8.86 6.71 -13.15
N PHE A 35 -8.19 5.93 -13.98
CA PHE A 35 -6.87 5.35 -13.71
C PHE A 35 -5.81 6.06 -14.56
N GLU A 36 -4.76 6.55 -13.91
CA GLU A 36 -3.61 7.18 -14.55
C GLU A 36 -2.33 6.51 -14.04
N HIS A 37 -1.42 6.15 -14.95
CA HIS A 37 -0.14 5.50 -14.63
C HIS A 37 1.01 6.34 -15.17
N PHE A 38 1.99 6.58 -14.31
CA PHE A 38 3.24 7.26 -14.63
C PHE A 38 4.41 6.40 -14.16
N SER A 39 5.53 6.48 -14.86
CA SER A 39 6.76 5.79 -14.50
C SER A 39 7.90 6.79 -14.48
N GLU A 40 8.67 6.80 -13.40
CA GLU A 40 9.92 7.55 -13.26
C GLU A 40 11.05 6.54 -13.10
N GLY A 41 12.05 6.59 -13.98
CA GLY A 41 13.29 5.84 -13.80
C GLY A 41 14.33 6.72 -13.12
N GLU A 42 14.91 6.29 -11.99
CA GLU A 42 16.09 6.94 -11.42
C GLU A 42 17.36 6.56 -12.20
N ASP A 43 17.40 5.34 -12.76
CA ASP A 43 18.43 4.83 -13.68
C ASP A 43 18.00 3.47 -14.29
N ALA A 44 18.86 2.82 -15.08
CA ALA A 44 18.58 1.49 -15.67
C ALA A 44 18.36 0.38 -14.61
N SER A 45 18.59 0.68 -13.34
CA SER A 45 18.66 -0.28 -12.24
C SER A 45 17.57 -0.09 -11.18
N SER A 46 16.80 1.00 -11.20
CA SER A 46 15.71 1.23 -10.26
C SER A 46 14.68 2.22 -10.79
N GLY A 47 13.43 2.05 -10.37
CA GLY A 47 12.36 2.93 -10.83
C GLY A 47 11.13 2.91 -9.93
N PHE A 48 10.36 3.97 -10.07
CA PHE A 48 9.05 4.16 -9.47
C PHE A 48 7.95 4.06 -10.52
N ASP A 49 6.89 3.34 -10.19
CA ASP A 49 5.61 3.43 -10.89
C ASP A 49 4.57 4.02 -9.96
N TYR A 50 3.91 5.09 -10.43
CA TYR A 50 2.83 5.75 -9.72
C TYR A 50 1.51 5.49 -10.41
N LEU A 51 0.55 4.98 -9.66
CA LEU A 51 -0.78 4.64 -10.10
C LEU A 51 -1.78 5.49 -9.33
N PHE A 52 -2.41 6.42 -10.03
CA PHE A 52 -3.40 7.33 -9.47
C PHE A 52 -4.80 6.88 -9.84
N TYR A 53 -5.67 6.77 -8.84
CA TYR A 53 -7.09 6.53 -9.01
C TYR A 53 -7.86 7.76 -8.58
N LYS A 54 -8.78 8.22 -9.43
CA LYS A 54 -9.47 9.49 -9.26
C LYS A 54 -10.99 9.36 -9.36
N ASN A 55 -11.68 10.14 -8.55
CA ASN A 55 -13.12 10.38 -8.66
C ASN A 55 -13.32 11.84 -9.10
N GLY A 56 -13.55 12.05 -10.40
CA GLY A 56 -13.49 13.38 -11.01
C GLY A 56 -12.08 13.97 -10.90
N SER A 57 -11.97 15.16 -10.30
CA SER A 57 -10.67 15.83 -10.08
C SER A 57 -9.93 15.35 -8.82
N LYS A 58 -10.60 14.62 -7.91
CA LYS A 58 -10.04 14.22 -6.63
C LYS A 58 -9.30 12.90 -6.74
N ILE A 59 -8.07 12.83 -6.23
CA ILE A 59 -7.34 11.57 -6.04
C ILE A 59 -7.96 10.85 -4.84
N VAL A 60 -8.33 9.59 -5.03
CA VAL A 60 -8.91 8.73 -3.97
C VAL A 60 -7.96 7.62 -3.55
N LYS A 61 -7.02 7.25 -4.42
CA LYS A 61 -5.93 6.33 -4.10
C LYS A 61 -4.69 6.66 -4.92
N ILE A 62 -3.53 6.55 -4.29
CA ILE A 62 -2.24 6.47 -4.95
C ILE A 62 -1.63 5.11 -4.61
N ARG A 63 -1.10 4.42 -5.62
CA ARG A 63 -0.19 3.30 -5.42
C ARG A 63 1.18 3.68 -5.95
N SER A 64 2.19 3.66 -5.09
CA SER A 64 3.60 3.75 -5.47
C SER A 64 4.20 2.35 -5.47
N ILE A 65 4.94 2.01 -6.52
CA ILE A 65 5.67 0.75 -6.64
C ILE A 65 7.13 1.12 -6.86
N TRP A 66 7.99 0.74 -5.93
CA TRP A 66 9.42 0.84 -6.08
C TRP A 66 10.01 -0.52 -6.41
N SER A 67 10.69 -0.61 -7.56
CA SER A 67 11.42 -1.79 -7.99
C SER A 67 12.89 -1.46 -8.14
N ALA A 68 13.74 -2.13 -7.37
CA ALA A 68 15.19 -2.11 -7.57
C ALA A 68 15.59 -3.39 -8.33
N SER A 69 16.42 -3.26 -9.35
CA SER A 69 16.82 -4.34 -10.26
C SER A 69 17.66 -5.43 -9.59
N HIS A 70 18.34 -5.10 -8.50
CA HIS A 70 19.14 -6.05 -7.72
C HIS A 70 18.33 -6.76 -6.62
N THR A 71 17.05 -6.40 -6.41
CA THR A 71 16.17 -7.11 -5.49
C THR A 71 15.07 -7.84 -6.25
N HIS A 72 14.83 -9.11 -5.90
CA HIS A 72 13.64 -9.82 -6.36
C HIS A 72 12.35 -9.41 -5.62
N GLU A 73 12.47 -8.47 -4.69
CA GLU A 73 11.40 -7.93 -3.87
C GLU A 73 11.21 -6.45 -4.18
N MET A 74 9.96 -6.08 -4.47
CA MET A 74 9.50 -4.71 -4.67
C MET A 74 8.82 -4.21 -3.41
N ARG A 75 8.86 -2.89 -3.19
CA ARG A 75 8.05 -2.22 -2.19
C ARG A 75 6.84 -1.61 -2.85
N VAL A 76 5.67 -1.79 -2.25
CA VAL A 76 4.40 -1.24 -2.74
C VAL A 76 3.76 -0.46 -1.61
N SER A 77 3.38 0.78 -1.88
CA SER A 77 2.75 1.67 -0.91
C SER A 77 1.41 2.14 -1.46
N ASP A 78 0.33 1.82 -0.75
CA ASP A 78 -1.03 2.26 -1.07
C ASP A 78 -1.47 3.36 -0.10
N PHE A 79 -1.84 4.52 -0.64
CA PHE A 79 -2.38 5.66 0.09
C PHE A 79 -3.82 5.89 -0.35
N TYR A 80 -4.75 5.97 0.60
CA TYR A 80 -6.18 6.18 0.36
C TYR A 80 -6.63 7.50 0.96
N PHE A 81 -7.39 8.26 0.19
CA PHE A 81 -7.74 9.64 0.52
C PHE A 81 -9.25 9.88 0.49
N ASP A 82 -9.70 10.81 1.34
CA ASP A 82 -10.96 11.52 1.18
C ASP A 82 -10.67 13.00 0.90
N GLY A 83 -10.76 13.39 -0.37
CA GLY A 83 -10.28 14.70 -0.81
C GLY A 83 -8.76 14.80 -0.64
N THR A 84 -8.30 15.62 0.30
CA THR A 84 -6.88 15.83 0.62
C THR A 84 -6.45 15.14 1.91
N GLU A 85 -7.39 14.57 2.67
CA GLU A 85 -7.10 13.91 3.94
C GLU A 85 -6.71 12.45 3.70
N LEU A 86 -5.59 12.02 4.28
CA LEU A 86 -5.18 10.63 4.29
C LEU A 86 -6.10 9.86 5.25
N LEU A 87 -6.71 8.78 4.76
CA LEU A 87 -7.54 7.87 5.57
C LEU A 87 -6.76 6.63 6.00
N PHE A 88 -6.00 6.08 5.05
CA PHE A 88 -5.33 4.81 5.22
C PHE A 88 -4.06 4.79 4.38
N PHE A 89 -2.97 4.33 4.97
CA PHE A 89 -1.71 4.09 4.30
C PHE A 89 -1.23 2.69 4.65
N ARG A 90 -0.79 1.93 3.64
CA ARG A 90 -0.31 0.58 3.80
C ARG A 90 0.90 0.29 2.94
N GLU A 91 1.90 -0.32 3.56
CA GLU A 91 3.09 -0.81 2.89
C GLU A 91 3.05 -2.33 2.74
N PHE A 92 3.55 -2.79 1.60
CA PHE A 92 3.68 -4.19 1.26
C PHE A 92 5.04 -4.48 0.64
N THR A 93 5.39 -5.76 0.64
CA THR A 93 6.35 -6.30 -0.31
C THR A 93 5.71 -7.25 -1.30
N ALA A 94 6.30 -7.34 -2.49
CA ALA A 94 5.82 -8.18 -3.59
C ALA A 94 6.98 -8.75 -4.41
N SER A 95 6.80 -9.92 -5.02
CA SER A 95 7.76 -10.43 -6.01
C SER A 95 7.74 -9.56 -7.28
N ASP A 96 8.92 -9.27 -7.81
CA ASP A 96 9.15 -8.62 -9.12
C ASP A 96 8.28 -9.17 -10.27
N ARG A 97 7.96 -10.47 -10.26
CA ARG A 97 7.05 -11.13 -11.22
C ARG A 97 5.66 -10.50 -11.28
N LEU A 98 5.22 -9.85 -10.20
CA LEU A 98 3.92 -9.18 -10.14
C LEU A 98 3.94 -7.77 -10.73
N LEU A 99 5.12 -7.20 -11.04
CA LEU A 99 5.27 -5.80 -11.48
C LEU A 99 4.31 -5.44 -12.62
N ASN A 100 4.30 -6.23 -13.69
CA ASN A 100 3.46 -5.97 -14.86
C ASN A 100 1.96 -6.04 -14.55
N ALA A 101 1.55 -6.86 -13.58
CA ALA A 101 0.16 -6.91 -13.13
C ALA A 101 -0.18 -5.71 -12.26
N LEU A 102 0.72 -5.33 -11.36
CA LEU A 102 0.57 -4.21 -10.45
C LEU A 102 0.51 -2.88 -11.20
N LYS A 103 1.37 -2.65 -12.21
CA LYS A 103 1.34 -1.46 -13.10
C LYS A 103 0.00 -1.29 -13.84
N LYS A 104 -0.74 -2.38 -14.05
CA LYS A 104 -2.09 -2.36 -14.66
C LYS A 104 -3.21 -2.21 -13.63
N GLY A 105 -2.87 -1.87 -12.39
CA GLY A 105 -3.82 -1.71 -11.30
C GLY A 105 -4.43 -3.01 -10.78
N ARG A 106 -3.93 -4.18 -11.19
CA ARG A 106 -4.46 -5.46 -10.72
C ARG A 106 -4.01 -5.71 -9.27
N SER A 107 -4.86 -6.40 -8.53
CA SER A 107 -4.52 -6.90 -7.21
C SER A 107 -3.60 -8.11 -7.39
N GLY A 108 -2.44 -8.08 -6.73
CA GLY A 108 -1.51 -9.21 -6.66
C GLY A 108 -1.45 -9.78 -5.25
N THR A 109 -0.77 -10.89 -5.06
CA THR A 109 -0.44 -11.39 -3.73
C THR A 109 0.60 -10.47 -3.10
N LEU A 110 0.16 -9.61 -2.20
CA LEU A 110 1.00 -8.64 -1.49
C LEU A 110 1.22 -9.10 -0.05
N VAL A 111 2.45 -8.95 0.44
CA VAL A 111 2.81 -9.27 1.83
C VAL A 111 2.81 -7.97 2.63
N PRO A 112 1.84 -7.73 3.52
CA PRO A 112 1.74 -6.49 4.28
C PRO A 112 2.90 -6.37 5.28
N LYS A 113 3.46 -5.18 5.37
CA LYS A 113 4.54 -4.84 6.31
C LYS A 113 4.05 -3.88 7.39
N GLU A 114 3.33 -2.84 6.98
CA GLU A 114 2.93 -1.76 7.87
C GLU A 114 1.59 -1.16 7.45
N GLU A 115 0.78 -0.77 8.43
CA GLU A 115 -0.54 -0.18 8.21
C GLU A 115 -0.75 1.00 9.15
N PHE A 116 -1.24 2.09 8.60
CA PHE A 116 -1.54 3.33 9.31
C PHE A 116 -2.99 3.74 9.02
N HIS A 117 -3.77 3.92 10.07
CA HIS A 117 -5.15 4.41 9.96
C HIS A 117 -5.26 5.81 10.55
N PHE A 118 -5.89 6.70 9.81
CA PHE A 118 -6.02 8.10 10.18
C PHE A 118 -7.49 8.49 10.37
N ALA A 119 -7.73 9.43 11.27
CA ALA A 119 -9.01 10.12 11.41
C ALA A 119 -8.73 11.56 11.82
N ALA A 120 -9.38 12.52 11.16
CA ALA A 120 -9.18 13.95 11.38
C ALA A 120 -7.69 14.37 11.38
N GLY A 121 -6.93 13.83 10.40
CA GLY A 121 -5.50 14.12 10.24
C GLY A 121 -4.57 13.54 11.31
N LYS A 122 -5.06 12.62 12.15
CA LYS A 122 -4.26 11.98 13.22
C LYS A 122 -4.23 10.47 13.11
N LEU A 123 -3.06 9.89 13.41
CA LEU A 123 -2.84 8.45 13.45
C LEU A 123 -3.64 7.88 14.63
N THR A 124 -4.57 6.98 14.31
CA THR A 124 -5.46 6.35 15.30
C THR A 124 -5.06 4.92 15.61
N LYS A 125 -4.48 4.23 14.62
CA LYS A 125 -4.05 2.84 14.71
C LYS A 125 -2.85 2.63 13.79
N TRP A 126 -1.86 1.95 14.34
CA TRP A 126 -0.62 1.61 13.66
C TRP A 126 -0.34 0.12 13.84
N ILE A 127 -0.10 -0.61 12.75
CA ILE A 127 0.20 -2.04 12.75
C ILE A 127 1.52 -2.28 12.04
N VAL A 128 2.43 -3.03 12.67
CA VAL A 128 3.70 -3.46 12.06
C VAL A 128 3.76 -4.98 12.11
N GLY A 129 3.96 -5.63 10.96
CA GLY A 129 4.04 -7.09 10.85
C GLY A 129 2.81 -7.80 11.43
N GLY A 130 1.62 -7.21 11.28
CA GLY A 130 0.36 -7.72 11.81
C GLY A 130 0.13 -7.47 13.31
N LYS A 131 1.03 -6.77 14.02
CA LYS A 131 0.87 -6.44 15.44
C LYS A 131 0.58 -4.95 15.62
N ALA A 132 -0.46 -4.64 16.36
CA ALA A 132 -0.79 -3.26 16.72
C ALA A 132 0.29 -2.67 17.64
N LYS A 133 0.72 -1.45 17.33
CA LYS A 133 1.60 -0.64 18.17
C LYS A 133 0.79 0.12 19.21
N SER A 134 1.38 0.33 20.39
CA SER A 134 0.77 1.18 21.43
C SER A 134 0.88 2.65 21.02
N ARG A 135 -0.10 3.47 21.40
CA ARG A 135 -0.01 4.94 21.23
C ARG A 135 1.13 5.58 22.01
N ASP A 136 1.57 4.92 23.08
CA ASP A 136 2.69 5.37 23.91
C ASP A 136 4.05 4.89 23.36
N ASP A 137 4.08 4.18 22.22
CA ASP A 137 5.33 3.82 21.54
C ASP A 137 6.08 5.12 21.19
N SER A 138 7.36 5.21 21.57
CA SER A 138 8.16 6.43 21.38
C SER A 138 8.30 6.82 19.91
N ALA A 139 8.12 5.87 18.99
CA ALA A 139 8.16 6.13 17.55
C ALA A 139 6.81 6.65 16.99
N TRP A 140 5.71 6.63 17.75
CA TRP A 140 4.37 6.93 17.22
C TRP A 140 4.27 8.28 16.53
N ALA A 141 4.78 9.34 17.17
CA ALA A 141 4.71 10.70 16.63
C ALA A 141 5.57 10.86 15.37
N GLU A 142 6.74 10.22 15.33
CA GLU A 142 7.62 10.22 14.17
C GLU A 142 7.00 9.44 13.01
N SER A 143 6.44 8.27 13.28
CA SER A 143 5.73 7.45 12.30
C SER A 143 4.48 8.16 11.75
N GLU A 144 3.70 8.85 12.58
CA GLU A 144 2.59 9.71 12.13
C GLU A 144 3.08 10.77 11.15
N LYS A 145 4.13 11.51 11.55
CA LYS A 145 4.71 12.58 10.72
C LYS A 145 5.21 12.04 9.39
N ASN A 146 6.00 10.98 9.41
CA ASN A 146 6.60 10.38 8.21
C ASN A 146 5.52 9.87 7.24
N ALA A 147 4.48 9.22 7.74
CA ALA A 147 3.37 8.75 6.91
C ALA A 147 2.60 9.90 6.24
N LEU A 148 2.34 10.99 6.97
CA LEU A 148 1.68 12.18 6.43
C LEU A 148 2.56 12.91 5.40
N GLU A 149 3.87 13.02 5.65
CA GLU A 149 4.83 13.63 4.73
C GLU A 149 4.97 12.82 3.44
N GLN A 150 5.05 11.49 3.51
CA GLN A 150 5.04 10.62 2.33
C GLN A 150 3.76 10.77 1.51
N ALA A 151 2.60 10.76 2.17
CA ALA A 151 1.32 10.93 1.49
C ALA A 151 1.23 12.29 0.77
N LYS A 152 1.70 13.36 1.42
CA LYS A 152 1.77 14.70 0.82
C LYS A 152 2.73 14.72 -0.37
N SER A 153 3.93 14.15 -0.22
CA SER A 153 4.92 14.08 -1.30
C SER A 153 4.36 13.37 -2.53
N HIS A 154 3.65 12.25 -2.37
CA HIS A 154 3.03 11.55 -3.50
C HIS A 154 1.87 12.32 -4.16
N LEU A 155 1.12 13.11 -3.40
CA LEU A 155 0.13 14.02 -3.98
C LEU A 155 0.81 15.12 -4.82
N GLU A 156 1.95 15.65 -4.37
CA GLU A 156 2.73 16.64 -5.10
C GLU A 156 3.36 16.05 -6.37
N SER A 157 3.87 14.81 -6.31
CA SER A 157 4.40 14.08 -7.48
C SER A 157 3.39 14.02 -8.63
N TYR A 158 2.10 13.88 -8.35
CA TYR A 158 1.07 13.89 -9.40
C TYR A 158 1.10 15.17 -10.25
N GLY A 159 1.28 16.32 -9.62
CA GLY A 159 1.36 17.60 -10.32
C GLY A 159 2.56 17.65 -11.26
N TRP A 160 3.74 17.31 -10.74
CA TRP A 160 4.99 17.29 -11.52
C TRP A 160 4.94 16.31 -12.68
N LEU A 161 4.46 15.09 -12.43
CA LEU A 161 4.32 14.02 -13.43
C LEU A 161 3.37 14.39 -14.56
N LYS A 162 2.29 15.09 -14.25
CA LYS A 162 1.31 15.53 -15.23
C LYS A 162 1.83 16.68 -16.10
N GLU A 163 2.70 17.53 -15.55
CA GLU A 163 3.30 18.67 -16.24
C GLU A 163 4.50 18.29 -17.13
N GLY A 164 5.06 17.09 -16.97
CA GLY A 164 6.01 16.48 -17.91
C GLY A 164 7.42 17.08 -17.90
N LYS A 165 8.03 17.21 -16.72
CA LYS A 165 9.49 17.38 -16.60
C LYS A 165 10.19 16.03 -16.59
#